data_AF-A0A535GMJ5-F1
#
_entry.id   AF-A0A535GMJ5-F1
#
_cell.length_a   1.000
_cell.length_b   1.000
_cell.length_c   1.000
_cell.angle_alpha   90.00
_cell.angle_beta   90.00
_cell.angle_gamma   90.00
#
_symmetry.space_group_name_H-M   'P 1'
#
loop_
_entity.id
_entity.type
_entity.pdbx_description
1 polymer ?
#
loop_
_entity_poly.entity_id
_entity_poly.type
_entity_poly.pdbx_seq_one_letter_code
_entity_poly.pdbx_strand_id
1 'polypeptide(L)'
;MPLIGDLRFQCCGWNNVLDIAIVAIFIYYVLVLIRGTRAVQLLLGVLILVGIYGLAVLLHLQVTQIVLQAVFVFGLTAIVVVFQPELRRALGQLGQLGPLNRLLAPLPEEEVEHIVDELVRSALLISEAKHGALVVVERATGLQDYSETGVPVNGKLTAELLASIFMTRSPLHDGAVIVRGETIVAAACLLPLEDTQDRSHRYGMRHRAALSISAQT
;
A
#
# COMPACT_ATOMS: atom_id res chain seq x y z
N MET A 1 -19.49 -26.02 -63.62
CA MET A 1 -18.52 -26.15 -62.50
C MET A 1 -18.98 -25.22 -61.38
N PRO A 2 -19.67 -25.71 -60.33
CA PRO A 2 -20.11 -24.86 -59.24
C PRO A 2 -19.09 -24.94 -58.08
N LEU A 3 -18.43 -23.82 -57.80
CA LEU A 3 -17.53 -23.63 -56.66
C LEU A 3 -17.74 -22.23 -56.05
N ILE A 4 -19.00 -21.79 -55.93
CA ILE A 4 -19.40 -20.53 -55.27
C ILE A 4 -20.75 -20.74 -54.56
N GLY A 5 -20.89 -21.86 -53.83
CA GLY A 5 -22.13 -22.24 -53.13
C GLY A 5 -22.08 -22.15 -51.61
N ASP A 6 -20.90 -21.98 -51.00
CA ASP A 6 -20.69 -22.12 -49.55
C ASP A 6 -20.47 -20.78 -48.82
N LEU A 7 -21.08 -19.71 -49.31
CA LEU A 7 -21.36 -18.50 -48.52
C LEU A 7 -22.82 -18.53 -48.01
N ARG A 8 -23.35 -19.72 -47.73
CA ARG A 8 -24.62 -19.87 -47.00
C ARG A 8 -24.38 -19.55 -45.53
N PHE A 9 -24.80 -18.36 -45.12
CA PHE A 9 -25.57 -18.14 -43.90
C PHE A 9 -25.31 -19.14 -42.74
N GLN A 10 -24.10 -19.13 -42.18
CA GLN A 10 -23.84 -19.62 -40.83
C GLN A 10 -23.87 -18.44 -39.84
N CYS A 11 -24.78 -17.48 -40.08
CA CYS A 11 -24.87 -16.23 -39.33
C CYS A 11 -25.79 -16.30 -38.10
N CYS A 12 -26.45 -17.42 -37.83
CA CYS A 12 -27.38 -17.51 -36.69
C CYS A 12 -27.38 -18.89 -36.04
N GLY A 13 -26.20 -19.37 -35.63
CA GLY A 13 -26.12 -20.41 -34.61
C GLY A 13 -26.21 -19.74 -33.24
N TRP A 14 -26.97 -20.32 -32.31
CA TRP A 14 -26.97 -19.89 -30.90
C TRP A 14 -25.54 -19.78 -30.34
N ASN A 15 -24.63 -20.58 -30.88
CA ASN A 15 -23.19 -20.54 -30.61
C ASN A 15 -22.53 -19.19 -30.93
N ASN A 16 -22.89 -18.48 -32.00
CA ASN A 16 -22.29 -17.17 -32.31
C ASN A 16 -22.78 -16.08 -31.34
N VAL A 17 -24.05 -16.16 -30.92
CA VAL A 17 -24.60 -15.26 -29.90
C VAL A 17 -23.94 -15.52 -28.55
N LEU A 18 -23.73 -16.80 -28.22
CA LEU A 18 -23.02 -17.21 -27.02
C LEU A 18 -21.56 -16.72 -27.04
N ASP A 19 -20.88 -16.85 -28.18
CA ASP A 19 -19.49 -16.44 -28.35
C ASP A 19 -19.34 -14.92 -28.22
N ILE A 20 -20.19 -14.14 -28.89
CA ILE A 20 -20.21 -12.68 -28.75
C ILE A 20 -20.54 -12.26 -27.31
N ALA A 21 -21.47 -12.94 -26.64
CA ALA A 21 -21.82 -12.64 -25.24
C ALA A 21 -20.66 -12.96 -24.28
N ILE A 22 -19.96 -14.08 -24.48
CA ILE A 22 -18.78 -14.47 -23.69
C ILE A 22 -17.66 -13.45 -23.89
N VAL A 23 -17.36 -13.09 -25.14
CA VAL A 23 -16.35 -12.08 -25.46
C VAL A 23 -16.73 -10.71 -24.89
N ALA A 24 -18.00 -10.30 -24.98
CA ALA A 24 -18.47 -9.03 -24.43
C ALA A 24 -18.39 -8.98 -22.90
N ILE A 25 -18.75 -10.07 -22.21
CA ILE A 25 -18.62 -10.19 -20.75
C ILE A 25 -17.15 -10.17 -20.33
N PHE A 26 -16.30 -10.90 -21.05
CA PHE A 26 -14.85 -10.90 -20.83
C PHE A 26 -14.27 -9.48 -20.99
N ILE A 27 -14.60 -8.79 -22.08
CA ILE A 27 -14.18 -7.40 -22.31
C ILE A 27 -14.75 -6.46 -21.24
N TYR A 28 -16.01 -6.60 -20.83
CA TYR A 28 -16.61 -5.80 -19.75
C TYR A 28 -15.84 -5.96 -18.43
N TYR A 29 -15.52 -7.20 -18.03
CA TYR A 29 -14.75 -7.44 -16.81
C TYR A 29 -13.31 -6.95 -16.91
N VAL A 30 -12.67 -7.07 -18.09
CA VAL A 30 -11.37 -6.44 -18.35
C VAL A 30 -11.45 -4.92 -18.19
N LEU A 31 -12.49 -4.27 -18.75
CA LEU A 31 -12.70 -2.83 -18.62
C LEU A 31 -13.01 -2.38 -17.19
N VAL A 32 -13.76 -3.17 -16.41
CA VAL A 32 -14.03 -2.91 -14.99
C VAL A 32 -12.78 -3.11 -14.14
N LEU A 33 -11.96 -4.11 -14.44
CA LEU A 33 -10.65 -4.34 -13.79
C LEU A 33 -9.66 -3.19 -14.06
N ILE A 34 -9.75 -2.56 -15.23
CA ILE A 34 -8.96 -1.37 -15.61
C ILE A 34 -9.39 -0.13 -14.82
N ARG A 35 -10.65 -0.07 -14.34
CA ARG A 35 -11.24 1.11 -13.72
C ARG A 35 -10.91 1.20 -12.23
N GLY A 36 -9.66 1.52 -11.90
CA GLY A 36 -9.36 1.96 -10.53
C GLY A 36 -7.91 1.93 -10.07
N THR A 37 -6.98 1.29 -10.79
CA THR A 37 -5.60 1.15 -10.31
C THR A 37 -4.59 1.69 -11.32
N ARG A 38 -3.70 2.60 -10.86
CA ARG A 38 -2.57 3.12 -11.65
C ARG A 38 -1.68 1.98 -12.18
N ALA A 39 -1.55 0.90 -11.40
CA ALA A 39 -0.80 -0.29 -11.77
C ALA A 39 -1.39 -1.01 -13.00
N VAL A 40 -2.71 -1.15 -13.10
CA VAL A 40 -3.36 -1.81 -14.26
C VAL A 40 -3.21 -0.96 -15.52
N GLN A 41 -3.25 0.37 -15.42
CA GLN A 41 -3.00 1.27 -16.57
C GLN A 41 -1.58 1.10 -17.13
N LEU A 42 -0.58 1.00 -16.24
CA LEU A 42 0.80 0.75 -16.65
C LEU A 42 0.98 -0.63 -17.26
N LEU A 43 0.41 -1.66 -16.65
CA LEU A 43 0.43 -3.03 -17.18
C LEU A 43 -0.18 -3.10 -18.58
N LEU A 44 -1.33 -2.45 -18.79
CA LEU A 44 -1.99 -2.39 -20.09
C LEU A 44 -1.16 -1.61 -21.12
N GLY A 45 -0.54 -0.50 -20.72
CA GLY A 45 0.38 0.26 -21.59
C GLY A 45 1.56 -0.58 -22.08
N VAL A 46 2.17 -1.36 -21.17
CA VAL A 46 3.23 -2.32 -21.50
C VAL A 46 2.70 -3.42 -22.43
N LEU A 47 1.52 -3.98 -22.15
CA LEU A 47 0.91 -5.03 -22.98
C LEU A 47 0.64 -4.55 -24.41
N ILE A 48 0.09 -3.34 -24.58
CA ILE A 48 -0.13 -2.71 -25.89
C ILE A 48 1.19 -2.53 -26.62
N LEU A 49 2.23 -2.05 -25.94
CA LEU A 49 3.54 -1.82 -26.53
C LEU A 49 4.18 -3.14 -27.01
N VAL A 50 4.05 -4.21 -26.22
CA VAL A 50 4.48 -5.58 -26.61
C VAL A 50 3.66 -6.11 -27.78
N GLY A 51 2.36 -5.85 -27.82
CA GLY A 51 1.49 -6.22 -28.94
C GLY A 51 1.90 -5.54 -30.24
N ILE A 52 2.17 -4.22 -30.21
CA ILE A 52 2.66 -3.45 -31.36
C ILE A 52 4.03 -3.97 -31.81
N TYR A 53 4.91 -4.34 -30.87
CA TYR A 53 6.19 -4.97 -31.20
C TYR A 53 6.01 -6.30 -31.94
N GLY A 54 5.14 -7.18 -31.42
CA GLY A 54 4.83 -8.45 -32.06
C GLY A 54 4.27 -8.30 -33.48
N LEU A 55 3.35 -7.33 -33.66
CA LEU A 55 2.84 -6.94 -34.99
C LEU A 55 3.94 -6.42 -35.92
N ALA A 56 4.85 -5.59 -35.41
CA ALA A 56 5.98 -5.07 -36.19
C ALA A 56 6.97 -6.16 -36.60
N VAL A 57 7.15 -7.20 -35.78
CA VAL A 57 7.96 -8.39 -36.12
C VAL A 57 7.26 -9.22 -37.19
N LEU A 58 5.96 -9.49 -37.02
CA LEU A 58 5.17 -10.28 -37.98
C LEU A 58 5.10 -9.61 -39.37
N LEU A 59 5.04 -8.27 -39.40
CA LEU A 59 4.99 -7.48 -40.62
C LEU A 59 6.38 -7.05 -41.14
N HIS A 60 7.48 -7.50 -40.51
CA HIS A 60 8.86 -7.17 -40.85
C HIS A 60 9.19 -5.65 -40.92
N LEU A 61 8.56 -4.84 -40.06
CA LEU A 61 8.76 -3.37 -40.01
C LEU A 61 10.04 -2.98 -39.26
N GLN A 62 11.18 -2.92 -39.96
CA GLN A 62 12.50 -2.67 -39.36
C GLN A 62 12.63 -1.35 -38.59
N VAL A 63 12.16 -0.23 -39.15
CA VAL A 63 12.26 1.09 -38.49
C VAL A 63 11.42 1.12 -37.20
N THR A 64 10.20 0.56 -37.25
CA THR A 64 9.32 0.44 -36.09
C THR A 64 9.97 -0.40 -35.00
N GLN A 65 10.60 -1.52 -35.35
CA GLN A 65 11.31 -2.37 -34.39
C GLN A 65 12.44 -1.62 -33.68
N ILE A 66 13.26 -0.85 -34.41
CA ILE A 66 14.36 -0.05 -33.83
C ILE A 66 13.83 1.01 -32.87
N VAL A 67 12.79 1.75 -33.29
CA VAL A 67 12.17 2.79 -32.45
C VAL A 67 11.58 2.16 -31.18
N LEU A 68 10.85 1.05 -31.32
CA LEU A 68 10.19 0.41 -30.20
C LEU A 68 11.21 -0.22 -29.22
N GLN A 69 12.31 -0.79 -29.73
CA GLN A 69 13.43 -1.25 -28.89
C GLN A 69 14.05 -0.11 -28.07
N ALA A 70 14.27 1.06 -28.69
CA ALA A 70 14.74 2.24 -27.96
C ALA A 70 13.74 2.66 -26.86
N VAL A 71 12.44 2.71 -27.19
CA VAL A 71 11.38 3.00 -26.22
C VAL A 71 11.34 1.97 -25.09
N PHE A 72 11.56 0.68 -25.36
CA PHE A 72 11.64 -0.35 -24.31
C PHE A 72 12.82 -0.13 -23.38
N VAL A 73 14.01 0.17 -23.90
CA VAL A 73 15.20 0.40 -23.07
C VAL A 73 15.03 1.62 -22.18
N PHE A 74 14.64 2.76 -22.75
CA PHE A 74 14.41 3.99 -21.98
C PHE A 74 13.19 3.87 -21.06
N GLY A 75 12.11 3.25 -21.53
CA GLY A 75 10.87 3.05 -20.77
C GLY A 75 11.07 2.14 -19.57
N LEU A 76 11.77 1.01 -19.73
CA LEU A 76 12.10 0.12 -18.62
C LEU A 76 13.00 0.82 -17.59
N THR A 77 14.00 1.57 -18.06
CA THR A 77 14.88 2.36 -17.18
C THR A 77 14.08 3.40 -16.40
N ALA A 78 13.19 4.15 -17.06
CA ALA A 78 12.34 5.14 -16.43
C ALA A 78 11.39 4.51 -15.41
N ILE A 79 10.79 3.35 -15.72
CA ILE A 79 9.96 2.58 -14.78
C ILE A 79 10.78 2.23 -13.54
N VAL A 80 11.96 1.64 -13.68
CA VAL A 80 12.80 1.25 -12.52
C VAL A 80 13.16 2.46 -11.66
N VAL A 81 13.49 3.60 -12.26
CA VAL A 81 13.83 4.84 -11.53
C VAL A 81 12.61 5.43 -10.82
N VAL A 82 11.46 5.50 -11.48
CA VAL A 82 10.21 6.03 -10.90
C VAL A 82 9.72 5.13 -9.76
N PHE A 83 9.79 3.81 -9.94
CA PHE A 83 9.39 2.81 -8.95
C PHE A 83 10.52 2.45 -7.96
N GLN A 84 11.65 3.15 -7.99
CA GLN A 84 12.76 2.90 -7.08
C GLN A 84 12.33 2.99 -5.60
N PRO A 85 11.51 3.98 -5.16
CA PRO A 85 11.05 4.06 -3.77
C PRO A 85 10.19 2.84 -3.38
N GLU A 86 9.28 2.40 -4.24
CA GLU A 86 8.41 1.25 -4.00
C GLU A 86 9.19 -0.05 -3.94
N LEU A 87 10.13 -0.27 -4.86
CA LEU A 87 11.01 -1.43 -4.86
C LEU A 87 11.87 -1.47 -3.58
N ARG A 88 12.40 -0.31 -3.16
CA ARG A 88 13.15 -0.18 -1.91
C ARG A 88 12.28 -0.52 -0.69
N ARG A 89 11.04 -0.02 -0.63
CA ARG A 89 10.10 -0.33 0.45
C ARG A 89 9.73 -1.81 0.49
N ALA A 90 9.39 -2.39 -0.65
CA ALA A 90 9.03 -3.80 -0.76
C ALA A 90 10.20 -4.72 -0.32
N LEU A 91 11.42 -4.41 -0.75
CA LEU A 91 12.62 -5.14 -0.32
C LEU A 91 12.94 -4.90 1.17
N GLY A 92 12.72 -3.68 1.67
CA GLY A 92 12.84 -3.37 3.09
C GLY A 92 11.87 -4.19 3.95
N GLN A 93 10.63 -4.35 3.49
CA GLN A 93 9.62 -5.19 4.13
C GLN A 93 9.96 -6.68 4.03
N LEU A 94 10.47 -7.15 2.88
CA LEU A 94 10.92 -8.55 2.72
C LEU A 94 12.16 -8.88 3.56
N GLY A 95 13.06 -7.92 3.77
CA GLY A 95 14.26 -8.07 4.60
C GLY A 95 13.98 -8.00 6.10
N GLN A 96 12.85 -7.41 6.50
CA GLN A 96 12.36 -7.50 7.86
C GLN A 96 11.70 -8.87 8.05
N LEU A 97 12.43 -9.82 8.63
CA LEU A 97 11.93 -11.14 9.05
C LEU A 97 10.76 -11.07 10.07
N GLY A 98 10.31 -9.88 10.47
CA GLY A 98 9.27 -9.65 11.49
C GLY A 98 7.90 -10.27 11.21
N PRO A 99 7.31 -10.20 9.99
CA PRO A 99 6.00 -10.78 9.71
C PRO A 99 6.06 -12.31 9.63
N LEU A 100 7.14 -12.87 9.08
CA LEU A 100 7.38 -14.32 9.05
C LEU A 100 7.60 -14.87 10.47
N ASN A 101 8.34 -14.16 11.32
CA ASN A 101 8.54 -14.57 12.72
C ASN A 101 7.24 -14.53 13.54
N ARG A 102 6.33 -13.57 13.30
CA ARG A 102 5.00 -13.53 13.95
C ARG A 102 4.01 -14.59 13.45
N LEU A 103 4.12 -15.01 12.17
CA LEU A 103 3.33 -16.11 11.63
C LEU A 103 3.83 -17.48 12.10
N LEU A 104 5.14 -17.62 12.34
CA LEU A 104 5.77 -18.82 12.88
C LEU A 104 5.73 -18.89 14.41
N ALA A 105 5.66 -17.75 15.09
CA ALA A 105 5.52 -17.63 16.54
C ALA A 105 4.50 -16.51 16.85
N PRO A 106 3.23 -16.84 17.12
CA PRO A 106 2.30 -15.91 17.75
C PRO A 106 2.98 -15.30 18.98
N LEU A 107 2.78 -14.00 19.23
CA LEU A 107 3.24 -13.43 20.49
C LEU A 107 2.66 -14.28 21.63
N PRO A 108 3.47 -14.72 22.61
CA PRO A 108 2.96 -15.38 23.80
C PRO A 108 1.86 -14.52 24.42
N GLU A 109 0.80 -15.14 24.93
CA GLU A 109 -0.31 -14.41 25.57
C GLU A 109 0.21 -13.47 26.68
N GLU A 110 1.25 -13.88 27.40
CA GLU A 110 1.95 -13.08 28.42
C GLU A 110 2.54 -11.76 27.88
N GLU A 111 3.09 -11.76 26.66
CA GLU A 111 3.71 -10.56 26.07
C GLU A 111 2.64 -9.56 25.62
N VAL A 112 1.49 -10.05 25.15
CA VAL A 112 0.34 -9.21 24.81
C VAL A 112 -0.27 -8.60 26.08
N GLU A 113 -0.41 -9.39 27.14
CA GLU A 113 -0.91 -8.91 28.44
C GLU A 113 -0.02 -7.81 29.00
N HIS A 114 1.30 -8.00 28.98
CA HIS A 114 2.27 -6.99 29.42
C HIS A 114 2.19 -5.70 28.60
N ILE A 115 2.07 -5.78 27.26
CA ILE A 115 1.90 -4.61 26.39
C ILE A 115 0.62 -3.84 26.74
N VAL A 116 -0.49 -4.55 26.93
CA VAL A 116 -1.77 -3.93 27.28
C VAL A 116 -1.70 -3.26 28.64
N ASP A 117 -1.12 -3.91 29.64
CA ASP A 117 -0.95 -3.36 30.98
C ASP A 117 -0.14 -2.07 30.98
N GLU A 118 0.98 -2.04 30.26
CA GLU A 118 1.81 -0.85 30.14
C GLU A 118 1.10 0.29 29.40
N LEU A 119 0.34 -0.01 28.33
CA LEU A 119 -0.45 1.00 27.62
C LEU A 119 -1.59 1.56 28.48
N VAL A 120 -2.29 0.72 29.24
CA VAL A 120 -3.36 1.16 30.14
C VAL A 120 -2.81 2.01 31.28
N ARG A 121 -1.71 1.57 31.91
CA ARG A 121 -1.02 2.37 32.94
C ARG A 121 -0.55 3.71 32.40
N SER A 122 0.04 3.73 31.20
CA SER A 122 0.45 4.97 30.52
C SER A 122 -0.73 5.92 30.33
N ALA A 123 -1.85 5.40 29.81
CA ALA A 123 -3.04 6.19 29.53
C ALA A 123 -3.61 6.83 30.81
N LEU A 124 -3.61 6.10 31.93
CA LEU A 124 -4.02 6.62 33.24
C LEU A 124 -3.11 7.77 33.70
N LEU A 125 -1.78 7.56 33.71
CA LEU A 125 -0.81 8.57 34.13
C LEU A 125 -0.88 9.85 33.28
N ILE A 126 -0.97 9.68 31.96
CA ILE A 126 -1.06 10.77 30.99
C ILE A 126 -2.39 11.53 31.16
N SER A 127 -3.50 10.81 31.36
CA SER A 127 -4.82 11.40 31.57
C SER A 127 -4.91 12.18 32.88
N GLU A 128 -4.37 11.65 33.98
CA GLU A 128 -4.34 12.31 35.29
C GLU A 128 -3.54 13.63 35.20
N ALA A 129 -2.42 13.61 34.50
CA ALA A 129 -1.60 14.79 34.22
C ALA A 129 -2.19 15.73 33.15
N LYS A 130 -3.32 15.37 32.51
CA LYS A 130 -3.97 16.10 31.41
C LYS A 130 -3.04 16.35 30.22
N HIS A 131 -2.12 15.43 29.95
CA HIS A 131 -1.24 15.46 28.80
C HIS A 131 -1.90 14.81 27.59
N GLY A 132 -1.71 15.39 26.40
CA GLY A 132 -2.22 14.81 25.15
C GLY A 132 -1.24 13.77 24.61
N ALA A 133 -1.71 12.57 24.32
CA ALA A 133 -0.90 11.49 23.75
C ALA A 133 -1.50 10.92 22.47
N LEU A 134 -0.64 10.37 21.62
CA LEU A 134 -1.02 9.64 20.42
C LEU A 134 -0.05 8.47 20.22
N VAL A 135 -0.52 7.26 20.51
CA VAL A 135 0.27 6.02 20.41
C VAL A 135 -0.31 5.16 19.29
N VAL A 136 0.54 4.73 18.36
CA VAL A 136 0.19 3.84 17.25
C VAL A 136 0.88 2.50 17.47
N VAL A 137 0.10 1.42 17.51
CA VAL A 137 0.62 0.06 17.72
C VAL A 137 0.70 -0.65 16.36
N GLU A 138 1.90 -1.02 15.96
CA GLU A 138 2.16 -1.71 14.70
C GLU A 138 1.63 -3.15 14.73
N ARG A 139 0.78 -3.50 13.75
CA ARG A 139 0.19 -4.85 13.59
C ARG A 139 0.81 -5.58 12.41
N ALA A 140 0.00 -5.96 11.42
CA ALA A 140 0.45 -6.66 10.21
C ALA A 140 1.07 -5.70 9.19
N THR A 141 0.48 -4.51 9.06
CA THR A 141 1.00 -3.44 8.21
C THR A 141 2.19 -2.78 8.92
N GLY A 142 3.36 -2.83 8.30
CA GLY A 142 4.58 -2.20 8.85
C GLY A 142 4.47 -0.67 8.81
N LEU A 143 4.86 0.00 9.90
CA LEU A 143 4.77 1.46 10.04
C LEU A 143 6.12 2.16 9.83
N GLN A 144 7.03 1.52 9.09
CA GLN A 144 8.41 1.97 8.92
C GLN A 144 8.50 3.38 8.34
N ASP A 145 7.73 3.65 7.27
CA ASP A 145 7.70 4.97 6.61
C ASP A 145 7.33 6.10 7.57
N TYR A 146 6.46 5.83 8.55
CA TYR A 146 6.08 6.82 9.57
C TYR A 146 7.13 6.91 10.69
N SER A 147 7.72 5.79 11.09
CA SER A 147 8.76 5.76 12.13
C SER A 147 10.02 6.52 11.74
N GLU A 148 10.36 6.54 10.44
CA GLU A 148 11.53 7.26 9.91
C GLU A 148 11.35 8.78 9.90
N THR A 149 10.12 9.29 10.05
CA THR A 149 9.86 10.73 10.16
C THR A 149 10.11 11.29 11.56
N GLY A 150 10.13 10.43 12.57
CA GLY A 150 10.28 10.81 13.97
C GLY A 150 11.71 10.68 14.49
N VAL A 151 11.85 10.79 15.82
CA VAL A 151 13.11 10.56 16.53
C VAL A 151 13.18 9.09 16.97
N PRO A 152 14.23 8.34 16.59
CA PRO A 152 14.38 6.94 17.01
C PRO A 152 14.58 6.86 18.52
N VAL A 153 13.80 6.01 19.19
CA VAL A 153 13.89 5.79 20.64
C VAL A 153 14.47 4.41 20.93
N ASN A 154 13.96 3.36 20.26
CA ASN A 154 14.34 1.96 20.46
C ASN A 154 14.38 1.55 21.94
N GLY A 155 13.40 2.02 22.71
CA GLY A 155 13.28 1.77 24.16
C GLY A 155 12.24 0.71 24.47
N LYS A 156 12.37 0.02 25.61
CA LYS A 156 11.34 -0.91 26.09
C LYS A 156 10.05 -0.13 26.39
N LEU A 157 8.90 -0.71 26.03
CA LEU A 157 7.58 -0.18 26.35
C LEU A 157 7.38 -0.24 27.87
N THR A 158 7.37 0.94 28.50
CA THR A 158 6.97 1.10 29.90
C THR A 158 6.12 2.36 30.04
N ALA A 159 5.27 2.38 31.07
CA ALA A 159 4.36 3.48 31.33
C ALA A 159 5.07 4.77 31.68
N GLU A 160 6.18 4.68 32.40
CA GLU A 160 7.02 5.82 32.76
C GLU A 160 7.67 6.43 31.52
N LEU A 161 8.12 5.60 30.57
CA LEU A 161 8.74 6.09 29.34
C LEU A 161 7.71 6.79 28.46
N LEU A 162 6.52 6.20 28.27
CA LEU A 162 5.44 6.83 27.50
C LEU A 162 4.96 8.14 28.16
N ALA A 163 4.75 8.14 29.47
CA ALA A 163 4.37 9.36 30.19
C ALA A 163 5.44 10.45 30.09
N SER A 164 6.72 10.08 30.13
CA SER A 164 7.84 11.02 29.97
C SER A 164 7.91 11.60 28.56
N ILE A 165 7.67 10.80 27.52
CA ILE A 165 7.65 11.26 26.13
C ILE A 165 6.55 12.31 25.93
N PHE A 166 5.33 12.07 26.43
CA PHE A 166 4.18 12.97 26.25
C PHE A 166 4.08 14.12 27.24
N MET A 167 5.08 14.31 28.11
CA MET A 167 5.11 15.44 29.02
C MET A 167 5.23 16.76 28.24
N THR A 168 4.41 17.76 28.54
CA THR A 168 4.25 19.01 27.74
C THR A 168 5.56 19.76 27.40
N ARG A 169 6.63 19.56 28.18
CA ARG A 169 7.93 20.22 27.97
C ARG A 169 8.98 19.33 27.29
N SER A 170 8.65 18.08 27.02
CA SER A 170 9.55 17.14 26.36
C SER A 170 9.68 17.49 24.87
N PRO A 171 10.88 17.51 24.26
CA PRO A 171 11.01 17.68 22.81
C PRO A 171 10.28 16.61 21.98
N LEU A 172 9.94 15.46 22.58
CA LEU A 172 9.34 14.30 21.91
C LEU A 172 7.80 14.26 21.98
N HIS A 173 7.17 15.21 22.69
CA HIS A 173 5.72 15.16 22.96
C HIS A 173 4.82 15.54 21.78
N ASP A 174 5.40 16.15 20.74
CA ASP A 174 4.67 16.61 19.58
C ASP A 174 4.74 15.58 18.45
N GLY A 175 3.57 15.06 18.06
CA GLY A 175 3.44 13.94 17.11
C GLY A 175 3.05 12.62 17.77
N ALA A 176 3.25 11.54 17.03
CA ALA A 176 2.88 10.18 17.46
C ALA A 176 4.07 9.37 17.96
N VAL A 177 3.79 8.41 18.82
CA VAL A 177 4.72 7.35 19.21
C VAL A 177 4.33 6.06 18.50
N ILE A 178 5.30 5.38 17.90
CA ILE A 178 5.08 4.09 17.22
C ILE A 178 5.66 2.96 18.07
N VAL A 179 4.81 2.00 18.43
CA VAL A 179 5.14 0.84 19.24
C VAL A 179 5.09 -0.42 18.38
N ARG A 180 6.13 -1.25 18.46
CA ARG A 180 6.25 -2.54 17.76
C ARG A 180 6.59 -3.62 18.79
N GLY A 181 5.61 -4.44 19.14
CA GLY A 181 5.76 -5.40 20.26
C GLY A 181 6.03 -4.66 21.56
N GLU A 182 7.01 -5.12 22.34
CA GLU A 182 7.45 -4.45 23.58
C GLU A 182 8.41 -3.26 23.36
N THR A 183 8.56 -2.76 22.13
CA THR A 183 9.54 -1.70 21.83
C THR A 183 8.85 -0.44 21.32
N ILE A 184 9.20 0.70 21.91
CA ILE A 184 8.94 2.04 21.38
C ILE A 184 9.98 2.31 20.29
N VAL A 185 9.57 2.24 19.03
CA VAL A 185 10.48 2.37 17.87
C VAL A 185 10.91 3.82 17.73
N ALA A 186 9.95 4.73 17.65
CA ALA A 186 10.17 6.15 17.44
C ALA A 186 9.10 6.99 18.14
N ALA A 187 9.46 8.23 18.48
CA ALA A 187 8.59 9.26 19.01
C ALA A 187 8.58 10.48 18.08
N ALA A 188 7.66 11.43 18.33
CA ALA A 188 7.48 12.60 17.48
C ALA A 188 7.30 12.29 15.97
N CYS A 189 6.66 11.15 15.67
CA CYS A 189 6.41 10.72 14.30
C CYS A 189 5.30 11.57 13.66
N LEU A 190 5.50 11.93 12.40
CA LEU A 190 4.52 12.66 11.60
C LEU A 190 3.53 11.67 10.99
N LEU A 191 2.25 11.89 11.28
CA LEU A 191 1.16 11.09 10.74
C LEU A 191 0.38 11.88 9.67
N PRO A 192 -0.19 11.18 8.68
CA PRO A 192 -0.99 11.81 7.64
C PRO A 192 -2.25 12.40 8.25
N LEU A 193 -2.67 13.57 7.76
CA LEU A 193 -3.92 14.20 8.16
C LEU A 193 -4.85 14.22 6.95
N GLU A 194 -5.93 13.45 7.02
CA GLU A 194 -6.98 13.52 6.00
C GLU A 194 -7.93 14.69 6.28
N ASP A 195 -8.34 15.36 5.21
CA ASP A 195 -9.25 16.49 5.24
C ASP A 195 -10.68 16.00 4.98
N THR A 196 -11.21 15.21 5.92
CA THR A 196 -12.62 14.82 5.87
C THR A 196 -13.48 16.02 6.28
N GLN A 197 -14.10 16.66 5.29
CA GLN A 197 -14.97 17.85 5.43
C GLN A 197 -16.21 17.63 6.32
N ASP A 198 -16.58 16.40 6.64
CA ASP A 198 -17.96 16.12 7.10
C ASP A 198 -18.10 15.74 8.60
N ARG A 199 -17.00 15.53 9.34
CA ARG A 199 -17.05 15.06 10.75
C ARG A 199 -16.04 15.68 11.72
N SER A 200 -15.26 16.65 11.28
CA SER A 200 -13.97 17.00 11.91
C SER A 200 -13.97 18.21 12.87
N HIS A 201 -15.04 19.01 12.95
CA HIS A 201 -15.02 20.23 13.77
C HIS A 201 -14.92 20.01 15.29
N ARG A 202 -15.18 18.79 15.80
CA ARG A 202 -15.11 18.49 17.24
C ARG A 202 -13.79 17.88 17.71
N TYR A 203 -12.90 17.49 16.80
CA TYR A 203 -11.72 16.68 17.12
C TYR A 203 -10.42 17.43 16.84
N GLY A 204 -9.50 17.42 17.80
CA GLY A 204 -8.17 18.01 17.63
C GLY A 204 -7.27 17.22 16.68
N MET A 205 -6.11 17.80 16.33
CA MET A 205 -5.16 17.24 15.35
C MET A 205 -4.72 15.81 15.66
N ARG A 206 -4.49 15.46 16.93
CA ARG A 206 -4.13 14.09 17.34
C ARG A 206 -5.21 13.06 17.01
N HIS A 207 -6.48 13.42 17.18
CA HIS A 207 -7.61 12.52 16.86
C HIS A 207 -7.76 12.35 15.35
N ARG A 208 -7.57 13.43 14.57
CA ARG A 208 -7.58 13.37 13.11
C ARG A 208 -6.46 12.48 12.58
N ALA A 209 -5.26 12.61 13.13
CA ALA A 209 -4.12 11.76 12.81
C ALA A 209 -4.39 10.29 13.14
N ALA A 210 -4.97 10.00 14.32
CA ALA A 210 -5.37 8.65 14.71
C ALA A 210 -6.38 8.01 13.73
N LEU A 211 -7.38 8.78 13.30
CA LEU A 211 -8.39 8.32 12.34
C LEU A 211 -7.77 8.05 10.96
N SER A 212 -6.95 8.98 10.49
CA SER A 212 -6.27 8.89 9.19
C SER A 212 -5.34 7.68 9.10
N ILE A 213 -4.48 7.47 10.10
CA ILE A 213 -3.59 6.31 10.10
C ILE A 213 -4.39 5.00 10.16
N SER A 214 -5.46 4.93 10.96
CA SER A 214 -6.31 3.73 11.06
C SER A 214 -7.06 3.38 9.77
N ALA A 215 -7.22 4.32 8.84
CA ALA A 215 -7.85 4.09 7.55
C ALA A 215 -6.85 3.59 6.48
N GLN A 216 -5.55 3.87 6.66
CA GLN A 216 -4.50 3.60 5.67
C GLN A 216 -3.71 2.32 5.98
N THR A 217 -3.76 1.80 7.20
CA THR A 217 -2.93 0.68 7.67
C THR A 217 -3.73 -0.40 8.37
#